data_AF-A0A328B585-F1
#
_entry.id   AF-A0A328B585-F1
#
_cell.length_a   1.000
_cell.length_b   1.000
_cell.length_c   1.000
_cell.angle_alpha   90.00
_cell.angle_beta   90.00
_cell.angle_gamma   90.00
#
_symmetry.space_group_name_H-M   'P 1'
#
loop_
_entity.id
_entity.type
_entity.pdbx_description
1 polymer ?
#
loop_
_entity_poly.entity_id
_entity_poly.type
_entity_poly.pdbx_seq_one_letter_code
_entity_poly.pdbx_strand_id
1 'polypeptide(L)' 'MRDGKYLAYSLSHDEDVWRWSVYDEDGVTVADGAHATQAAAQAAVNVTLQSAGVDLGLSARA' A
#
# COMPACT_ATOMS: atom_id res chain seq x y z
N MET A 1 14.44 17.83 -6.21
CA MET A 1 14.47 16.52 -5.54
C MET A 1 13.36 15.67 -6.12
N ARG A 2 13.49 14.34 -6.19
CA ARG A 2 12.29 13.52 -6.39
C ARG A 2 11.61 13.49 -5.03
N ASP A 3 10.62 14.33 -4.82
CA ASP A 3 9.68 14.20 -3.71
C ASP A 3 8.92 12.89 -3.98
N GLY A 4 9.57 11.78 -3.61
CA GLY A 4 9.05 10.44 -3.74
C GLY A 4 8.02 10.30 -2.65
N LYS A 5 6.75 10.28 -3.04
CA LYS A 5 5.62 10.14 -2.11
C LYS A 5 5.87 8.90 -1.28
N TYR A 6 6.07 9.10 0.02
CA TYR A 6 6.39 8.01 0.93
C TYR A 6 5.09 7.41 1.42
N LEU A 7 4.71 6.30 0.81
CA LEU A 7 3.60 5.51 1.30
C LEU A 7 4.01 4.80 2.58
N ALA A 8 3.25 4.99 3.65
CA ALA A 8 3.38 4.22 4.87
C ALA A 8 2.44 3.00 4.80
N TYR A 9 2.77 1.92 5.48
CA TYR A 9 1.85 0.80 5.63
C TYR A 9 1.84 0.30 7.07
N SER A 10 0.69 -0.23 7.48
CA SER A 10 0.52 -0.99 8.72
C SER A 10 0.09 -2.41 8.37
N LEU A 11 0.69 -3.39 9.05
CA LEU A 11 0.35 -4.80 8.94
C LEU A 11 0.13 -5.32 10.36
N SER A 12 -1.08 -5.77 10.66
CA SER A 12 -1.49 -6.23 11.98
C SER A 12 -2.22 -7.58 11.87
N HIS A 13 -2.03 -8.44 12.86
CA HIS A 13 -2.74 -9.71 12.96
C HIS A 13 -3.91 -9.56 13.93
N ASP A 14 -5.11 -9.95 13.50
CA ASP A 14 -6.38 -9.69 14.17
C ASP A 14 -7.30 -10.90 13.96
N GLU A 15 -7.75 -11.54 15.04
CA GLU A 15 -8.77 -12.63 15.00
C GLU A 15 -8.58 -13.67 13.87
N ASP A 16 -7.37 -14.20 13.69
CA ASP A 16 -6.97 -15.17 12.64
C ASP A 16 -6.77 -14.62 11.21
N VAL A 17 -6.86 -13.30 11.02
CA VAL A 17 -6.54 -12.64 9.74
C VAL A 17 -5.44 -11.61 9.88
N TRP A 18 -4.67 -11.47 8.82
CA TRP A 18 -3.70 -10.41 8.63
C TRP A 18 -4.38 -9.23 7.93
N ARG A 19 -4.64 -8.19 8.72
CA ARG A 19 -5.11 -6.91 8.20
C ARG A 19 -3.95 -6.03 7.82
N TRP A 20 -4.10 -5.32 6.71
CA TRP A 20 -3.14 -4.34 6.24
C TRP A 20 -3.84 -3.08 5.78
N SER A 21 -3.12 -1.97 5.87
CA SER A 21 -3.57 -0.66 5.40
C SER A 21 -2.37 0.11 4.88
N VAL A 22 -2.54 0.80 3.77
CA VAL A 22 -1.54 1.69 3.16
C VAL A 22 -2.05 3.10 3.25
N TYR A 23 -1.17 4.00 3.67
CA TYR A 23 -1.43 5.41 3.88
C TYR A 23 -0.52 6.24 2.99
N ASP A 24 -1.06 7.33 2.47
CA ASP A 24 -0.30 8.35 1.77
C ASP A 24 0.41 9.32 2.74
N GLU A 25 1.15 10.31 2.23
CA GLU A 25 1.93 11.25 3.03
C GLU A 25 1.06 12.10 3.98
N ASP A 26 -0.18 12.35 3.59
CA ASP A 26 -1.20 13.02 4.41
C ASP A 26 -1.82 12.10 5.49
N GLY A 27 -1.41 10.83 5.57
CA GLY A 27 -2.00 9.84 6.47
C GLY A 27 -3.36 9.31 6.00
N VAL A 28 -3.75 9.63 4.76
CA VAL A 28 -5.00 9.16 4.15
C VAL A 28 -4.85 7.69 3.78
N THR A 29 -5.79 6.86 4.20
CA THR A 29 -5.83 5.45 3.78
C THR A 29 -6.18 5.39 2.30
N VAL A 30 -5.25 4.92 1.47
CA VAL A 30 -5.42 4.76 0.03
C VAL A 30 -5.83 3.35 -0.35
N ALA A 31 -5.53 2.37 0.50
CA ALA A 31 -5.91 0.98 0.33
C ALA A 31 -5.84 0.24 1.66
N ASP A 32 -6.71 -0.76 1.82
CA ASP A 32 -6.71 -1.66 2.95
C ASP A 32 -7.18 -3.06 2.51
N GLY A 33 -6.89 -4.06 3.33
CA GLY A 33 -7.32 -5.43 3.06
C GLY A 33 -7.06 -6.39 4.21
N ALA A 34 -7.62 -7.60 4.09
CA ALA A 34 -7.47 -8.67 5.07
C ALA A 34 -7.20 -10.00 4.36
N HIS A 35 -6.24 -10.79 4.87
CA HIS A 35 -5.91 -12.10 4.34
C HIS A 35 -5.68 -13.12 5.43
N ALA A 36 -5.96 -14.40 5.18
CA ALA A 36 -5.73 -15.47 6.15
C ALA A 36 -4.24 -15.69 6.51
N THR A 37 -3.30 -15.25 5.67
CA THR A 37 -1.87 -15.44 5.92
C THR A 37 -1.08 -14.14 5.77
N GLN A 38 0.00 -14.03 6.55
CA GLN A 38 0.91 -12.89 6.50
C GLN A 38 1.49 -12.70 5.10
N ALA A 39 1.87 -13.79 4.45
CA ALA A 39 2.47 -13.76 3.12
C ALA A 39 1.51 -13.17 2.07
N ALA A 40 0.23 -13.53 2.13
CA ALA A 40 -0.79 -12.99 1.24
C ALA A 40 -1.02 -11.49 1.50
N ALA A 41 -1.10 -11.08 2.77
CA ALA A 41 -1.23 -9.66 3.13
C ALA A 41 0.00 -8.83 2.70
N GLN A 42 1.20 -9.35 2.93
CA GLN A 42 2.44 -8.68 2.54
C GLN A 42 2.56 -8.55 1.02
N ALA A 43 2.15 -9.57 0.26
CA ALA A 43 2.12 -9.52 -1.19
C ALA A 43 1.13 -8.47 -1.70
N ALA A 44 -0.06 -8.38 -1.10
CA ALA A 44 -1.07 -7.38 -1.44
C ALA A 44 -0.57 -5.94 -1.15
N VAL A 45 0.06 -5.72 0.01
CA VAL A 45 0.73 -4.45 0.33
C VAL A 45 1.78 -4.10 -0.72
N ASN A 46 2.67 -5.04 -1.07
CA ASN A 46 3.74 -4.79 -2.04
C ASN A 46 3.18 -4.43 -3.43
N VAL A 47 2.15 -5.15 -3.91
CA VAL A 47 1.48 -4.82 -5.18
C VAL A 47 0.84 -3.44 -5.13
N THR A 48 0.23 -3.08 -4.00
CA THR A 48 -0.39 -1.77 -3.79
C THR A 48 0.65 -0.65 -3.82
N LEU A 49 1.75 -0.80 -3.09
CA LEU A 49 2.86 0.17 -3.07
C LEU A 49 3.47 0.34 -4.46
N GLN A 50 3.64 -0.76 -5.20
CA GLN A 50 4.13 -0.71 -6.58
C GLN A 50 3.13 -0.02 -7.52
N SER A 51 1.84 -0.34 -7.43
CA SER A 51 0.81 0.24 -8.30
C SER A 51 0.61 1.73 -8.04
N ALA A 52 0.59 2.15 -6.78
CA ALA A 52 0.52 3.55 -6.39
C ALA A 52 1.77 4.34 -6.84
N GLY A 53 2.96 3.74 -6.74
CA GLY A 53 4.18 4.34 -7.28
C GLY A 53 4.20 4.47 -8.81
N VAL A 54 3.46 3.61 -9.52
CA VAL A 54 3.37 3.60 -10.99
C VAL A 54 2.29 4.58 -11.49
N ASP A 55 1.14 4.64 -10.83
CA ASP A 55 0.05 5.60 -11.12
C ASP A 55 0.54 7.05 -11.07
N LEU A 56 1.40 7.34 -10.09
CA LEU A 56 1.98 8.67 -9.89
C LEU A 56 3.20 8.97 -10.79
N GLY A 57 3.72 7.96 -11.49
CA GLY A 57 4.87 8.06 -12.40
C GLY A 57 4.52 8.19 -13.87
N LEU A 58 3.24 8.04 -14.24
CA LEU A 58 2.76 8.02 -15.62
C LEU A 58 1.68 9.08 -15.86
N SER A 59 2.02 10.35 -15.63
CA SER A 59 1.41 11.40 -16.47
C SER A 59 2.05 11.29 -17.85
N ALA A 60 1.44 10.47 -18.72
CA ALA A 60 1.72 10.43 -20.14
C ALA A 60 1.68 11.87 -20.69
N ARG A 61 2.82 12.36 -21.19
CA ARG A 61 2.86 13.56 -22.02
C ARG A 61 2.55 13.11 -23.45
N ALA A 62 1.33 13.38 -23.91
CA ALA A 62 1.00 13.42 -25.33
C ALA A 62 1.02 14.88 -25.80
#